data_AF-A0A4Y2TVH4-F1
#
_entry.id   AF-A0A4Y2TVH4-F1
#
_cell.length_a   1.000
_cell.length_b   1.000
_cell.length_c   1.000
_cell.angle_alpha   90.00
_cell.angle_beta   90.00
_cell.angle_gamma   90.00
#
_symmetry.space_group_name_H-M   'P 1'
#
loop_
_entity.id
_entity.type
_entity.pdbx_description
1 polymer ?
#
loop_
_entity_poly.entity_id
_entity_poly.type
_entity_poly.pdbx_seq_one_letter_code
_entity_poly.pdbx_strand_id
1 'polypeptide(L)'
;MATLIHQDSPICVKSELDLFSIPSTQAAIEFGKFVEYFPLSNIRDGSPVEFHISGSGDEYLDLADSYIHVKAKITKSDGAPLPDNEPVAPVNLFLHSLFSQVGVSLNDRIISSASNTYPYRAYLETLLNYGEDAKKSLLSCEAFFKDDKPYQVDPVSEEACESLKKRYQLMANSRTLDMIGQLHCDIFQQNRLMLNLVEMKIKMIRSKPNFCLLSTNNSEYNVVLEHASLFVRKVKVSPGVSLGHAKAWKKLRQNIL
;
A
#
# COMPACT_ATOMS: atom_id res chain seq x y z
N MET A 1 14.10 -24.51 32.40
CA MET A 1 14.25 -24.49 30.93
C MET A 1 13.41 -23.34 30.39
N ALA A 2 13.93 -22.57 29.43
CA ALA A 2 13.13 -21.54 28.78
C ALA A 2 12.04 -22.21 27.93
N THR A 3 10.80 -21.74 28.05
CA THR A 3 9.68 -22.21 27.24
C THR A 3 9.81 -21.67 25.83
N LEU A 4 9.90 -22.55 24.84
CA LEU A 4 9.94 -22.17 23.43
C LEU A 4 8.52 -21.87 22.92
N ILE A 5 8.38 -20.85 22.07
CA ILE A 5 7.10 -20.52 21.41
C ILE A 5 6.75 -21.59 20.35
N HIS A 6 7.76 -22.15 19.69
CA HIS A 6 7.62 -23.27 18.75
C HIS A 6 8.66 -24.34 19.07
N GLN A 7 8.27 -25.61 19.05
CA GLN A 7 9.14 -26.72 19.47
C GLN A 7 10.44 -26.83 18.64
N ASP A 8 10.37 -26.48 17.35
CA ASP A 8 11.54 -26.48 16.45
C ASP A 8 12.36 -25.18 16.46
N SER A 9 11.99 -24.19 17.27
CA SER A 9 12.71 -22.91 17.30
C SER A 9 14.03 -23.05 18.08
N PRO A 10 15.19 -22.69 17.50
CA PRO A 10 16.45 -22.70 18.22
C PRO A 10 16.49 -21.60 19.29
N ILE A 11 17.06 -21.90 20.45
CA ILE A 11 17.35 -20.88 21.47
C ILE A 11 18.42 -19.94 20.90
N CYS A 12 18.14 -18.63 20.86
CA CYS A 12 19.09 -17.62 20.45
C CYS A 12 19.51 -16.72 21.64
N VAL A 13 20.72 -16.17 21.55
CA VAL A 13 21.23 -15.14 22.47
C VAL A 13 20.76 -13.78 21.96
N LYS A 14 20.40 -12.88 22.87
CA LYS A 14 20.02 -11.50 22.52
C LYS A 14 21.22 -10.80 21.88
N SER A 15 21.02 -10.11 20.75
CA SER A 15 22.11 -9.44 20.02
C SER A 15 22.94 -8.49 20.87
N GLU A 16 22.33 -7.81 21.86
CA GLU A 16 23.02 -6.87 22.76
C GLU A 16 23.95 -7.57 23.77
N LEU A 17 23.82 -8.88 23.94
CA LEU A 17 24.71 -9.68 24.78
C LEU A 17 25.89 -10.27 23.98
N ASP A 18 25.84 -10.18 22.65
CA ASP A 18 26.86 -10.73 21.76
C ASP A 18 27.90 -9.66 21.41
N LEU A 19 28.67 -9.26 22.42
CA LEU A 19 29.56 -8.09 22.37
C LEU A 19 30.86 -8.32 21.57
N PHE A 20 31.22 -9.57 21.31
CA PHE A 20 32.52 -9.93 20.73
C PHE A 20 32.42 -10.70 19.42
N SER A 21 31.21 -11.05 18.96
CA SER A 21 31.07 -11.67 17.65
C SER A 21 31.28 -10.66 16.55
N ILE A 22 31.85 -11.13 15.45
CA ILE A 22 31.91 -10.35 14.22
C ILE A 22 30.54 -10.52 13.54
N PRO A 23 29.80 -9.42 13.29
CA PRO A 23 28.51 -9.50 12.61
C PRO A 23 28.66 -10.20 11.26
N SER A 24 27.73 -11.12 10.95
CA SER A 24 27.72 -11.80 9.66
C SER A 24 27.35 -10.84 8.53
N THR A 25 28.05 -10.93 7.39
CA THR A 25 27.73 -10.15 6.19
C THR A 25 26.65 -10.85 5.37
N GLN A 26 25.58 -10.14 5.01
CA GLN A 26 24.57 -10.67 4.10
C GLN A 26 25.09 -10.69 2.67
N ALA A 27 25.32 -11.89 2.13
CA ALA A 27 25.75 -12.13 0.75
C ALA A 27 24.70 -12.89 -0.09
N ALA A 28 23.57 -13.27 0.52
CA ALA A 28 22.54 -14.07 -0.14
C ALA A 28 21.64 -13.24 -1.07
N ILE A 29 21.51 -11.94 -0.85
CA ILE A 29 20.83 -11.02 -1.76
C ILE A 29 21.92 -10.34 -2.59
N GLU A 30 21.96 -10.63 -3.89
CA GLU A 30 22.99 -10.13 -4.79
C GLU A 30 22.64 -8.74 -5.32
N PHE A 31 21.37 -8.51 -5.63
CA PHE A 31 20.91 -7.29 -6.28
C PHE A 31 19.41 -7.07 -6.06
N GLY A 32 18.97 -5.82 -6.02
CA GLY A 32 17.56 -5.45 -5.96
C GLY A 32 17.25 -4.29 -6.90
N LYS A 33 16.08 -4.33 -7.55
CA LYS A 33 15.58 -3.27 -8.44
C LYS A 33 14.09 -3.05 -8.25
N PHE A 34 13.62 -1.84 -8.55
CA PHE A 34 12.20 -1.57 -8.70
C PHE A 34 11.78 -1.76 -10.16
N VAL A 35 10.65 -2.43 -10.37
CA VAL A 35 10.01 -2.57 -11.68
C VAL A 35 8.62 -1.93 -11.58
N GLU A 36 8.34 -0.99 -12.47
CA GLU A 36 7.04 -0.32 -12.55
C GLU A 36 6.08 -1.14 -13.42
N TYR A 37 4.89 -1.39 -12.89
CA TYR A 37 3.78 -2.08 -13.55
C TYR A 37 2.62 -1.11 -13.77
N PHE A 38 2.04 -1.12 -14.97
CA PHE A 38 0.89 -0.31 -15.31
C PHE A 38 -0.42 -1.11 -15.25
N PRO A 39 -1.57 -0.44 -15.09
CA PRO A 39 -2.88 -1.10 -15.09
C PRO A 39 -3.17 -1.82 -16.40
N LEU A 40 -3.89 -2.93 -16.33
CA LEU A 40 -4.32 -3.73 -17.48
C LEU A 40 -5.41 -3.03 -18.33
N SER A 41 -6.16 -2.14 -17.71
CA SER A 41 -7.31 -1.45 -18.31
C SER A 41 -7.28 0.04 -18.02
N ASN A 42 -8.14 0.79 -18.74
CA ASN A 42 -8.34 2.21 -18.47
C ASN A 42 -8.89 2.42 -17.04
N ILE A 43 -8.36 3.42 -16.35
CA ILE A 43 -8.62 3.75 -14.95
C ILE A 43 -9.55 4.95 -14.75
N ARG A 44 -9.97 5.64 -15.81
CA ARG A 44 -10.71 6.91 -15.72
C ARG A 44 -12.19 6.76 -15.37
N ASP A 45 -12.86 5.73 -15.87
CA ASP A 45 -14.33 5.62 -15.85
C ASP A 45 -14.88 4.88 -14.62
N GLY A 46 -14.19 5.00 -13.47
CA GLY A 46 -14.57 4.29 -12.25
C GLY A 46 -14.31 2.77 -12.28
N SER A 47 -13.74 2.27 -13.37
CA SER A 47 -13.30 0.88 -13.53
C SER A 47 -12.31 0.46 -12.45
N PRO A 48 -12.28 -0.82 -12.05
CA PRO A 48 -11.24 -1.35 -11.20
C PRO A 48 -9.84 -1.11 -11.77
N VAL A 49 -8.87 -0.88 -10.88
CA VAL A 49 -7.45 -0.82 -11.26
C VAL A 49 -6.86 -2.20 -11.05
N GLU A 50 -6.39 -2.82 -12.13
CA GLU A 50 -5.89 -4.20 -12.11
C GLU A 50 -4.43 -4.24 -12.55
N PHE A 51 -3.58 -4.89 -11.75
CA PHE A 51 -2.18 -5.13 -12.04
C PHE A 51 -1.91 -6.62 -12.16
N HIS A 52 -1.01 -6.99 -13.06
CA HIS A 52 -0.53 -8.35 -13.23
C HIS A 52 0.99 -8.38 -13.22
N ILE A 53 1.53 -9.11 -12.25
CA ILE A 53 2.96 -9.34 -12.07
C ILE A 53 3.21 -10.78 -12.48
N SER A 54 3.88 -10.96 -13.62
CA SER A 54 4.21 -12.29 -14.09
C SER A 54 5.13 -13.01 -13.11
N GLY A 55 4.84 -14.28 -12.84
CA GLY A 55 5.70 -15.15 -12.03
C GLY A 55 6.98 -15.58 -12.76
N SER A 56 7.19 -15.15 -14.01
CA SER A 56 8.35 -15.52 -14.81
C SER A 56 9.65 -14.90 -14.29
N GLY A 57 10.70 -15.71 -14.20
CA GLY A 57 12.06 -15.26 -13.90
C GLY A 57 12.66 -15.91 -12.64
N ASP A 58 13.90 -15.53 -12.36
CA ASP A 58 14.69 -16.06 -11.23
C ASP A 58 14.71 -15.12 -10.02
N GLU A 59 14.05 -13.96 -10.14
CA GLU A 59 13.98 -12.93 -9.11
C GLU A 59 12.81 -13.18 -8.16
N TYR A 60 13.07 -12.95 -6.87
CA TYR A 60 12.06 -13.00 -5.81
C TYR A 60 11.39 -11.63 -5.72
N LEU A 61 10.20 -11.56 -5.11
CA LEU A 61 9.51 -10.29 -4.88
C LEU A 61 9.66 -9.86 -3.42
N ASP A 62 10.09 -8.63 -3.21
CA ASP A 62 10.10 -7.96 -1.92
C ASP A 62 8.88 -7.04 -1.84
N LEU A 63 7.76 -7.59 -1.37
CA LEU A 63 6.50 -6.86 -1.26
C LEU A 63 6.46 -5.90 -0.07
N ALA A 64 7.32 -6.12 0.93
CA ALA A 64 7.48 -5.20 2.05
C ALA A 64 8.10 -3.87 1.64
N ASP A 65 8.82 -3.85 0.51
CA ASP A 65 9.36 -2.65 -0.11
C ASP A 65 8.78 -2.46 -1.52
N SER A 66 7.46 -2.50 -1.64
CA SER A 66 6.72 -2.28 -2.89
C SER A 66 5.60 -1.26 -2.69
N TYR A 67 5.37 -0.40 -3.67
CA TYR A 67 4.56 0.82 -3.53
C TYR A 67 3.54 0.97 -4.64
N ILE A 68 2.33 1.43 -4.30
CA ILE A 68 1.35 1.94 -5.26
C ILE A 68 1.55 3.44 -5.41
N HIS A 69 1.57 3.91 -6.65
CA HIS A 69 1.68 5.32 -7.01
C HIS A 69 0.44 5.72 -7.80
N VAL A 70 -0.23 6.79 -7.39
CA VAL A 70 -1.48 7.26 -7.97
C VAL A 70 -1.47 8.78 -8.09
N LYS A 71 -1.84 9.29 -9.26
CA LYS A 71 -2.14 10.71 -9.45
C LYS A 71 -3.63 10.88 -9.63
N ALA A 72 -4.23 11.72 -8.79
CA ALA A 72 -5.67 11.93 -8.79
C ALA A 72 -6.01 13.42 -8.71
N LYS A 73 -7.16 13.81 -9.25
CA LYS A 73 -7.73 15.15 -9.09
C LYS A 73 -9.22 15.07 -8.78
N ILE A 74 -9.73 16.14 -8.17
CA ILE A 74 -11.16 16.30 -7.88
C ILE A 74 -11.77 17.20 -8.96
N THR A 75 -12.93 16.81 -9.50
CA THR A 75 -13.71 17.60 -10.44
C THR A 75 -15.16 17.66 -9.98
N LYS A 76 -15.96 18.54 -10.59
CA LYS A 76 -17.42 18.42 -10.51
C LYS A 76 -17.89 17.13 -11.20
N SER A 77 -19.13 16.74 -10.95
CA SER A 77 -19.74 15.54 -11.54
C SER A 77 -19.80 15.57 -13.08
N ASP A 78 -19.91 16.76 -13.67
CA ASP A 78 -19.86 17.01 -15.11
C ASP A 78 -18.43 17.01 -15.70
N GLY A 79 -17.41 16.83 -14.86
CA GLY A 79 -16.00 16.85 -15.25
C GLY A 79 -15.39 18.26 -15.32
N ALA A 80 -16.17 19.31 -15.04
CA ALA A 80 -15.65 20.67 -14.98
C ALA A 80 -14.64 20.83 -13.83
N PRO A 81 -13.63 21.71 -13.97
CA PRO A 81 -12.71 22.01 -12.90
C PRO A 81 -13.43 22.69 -11.72
N LEU A 82 -12.88 22.50 -10.52
CA LEU A 82 -13.37 23.17 -9.32
C LEU A 82 -13.08 24.68 -9.42
N PRO A 83 -14.06 25.55 -9.14
CA PRO A 83 -13.82 26.98 -9.00
C PRO A 83 -13.02 27.29 -7.72
N ASP A 84 -12.55 28.53 -7.63
CA ASP A 84 -11.89 29.02 -6.42
C ASP A 84 -12.82 28.90 -5.20
N ASN A 85 -12.26 28.47 -4.06
CA ASN A 85 -12.96 28.30 -2.79
C ASN A 85 -14.13 27.29 -2.82
N GLU A 86 -14.13 26.33 -3.77
CA GLU A 86 -15.08 25.22 -3.73
C GLU A 86 -14.84 24.35 -2.48
N PRO A 87 -15.81 24.19 -1.57
CA PRO A 87 -15.58 23.59 -0.26
C PRO A 87 -15.60 22.06 -0.32
N VAL A 88 -14.64 21.48 -1.05
CA VAL A 88 -14.43 20.04 -1.18
C VAL A 88 -12.97 19.68 -0.94
N ALA A 89 -12.73 18.69 -0.08
CA ALA A 89 -11.40 18.21 0.25
C ALA A 89 -11.37 16.69 0.30
N PRO A 90 -10.21 16.05 0.05
CA PRO A 90 -10.09 14.62 0.27
C PRO A 90 -10.17 14.29 1.76
N VAL A 91 -10.74 13.12 2.08
CA VAL A 91 -10.65 12.53 3.42
C VAL A 91 -9.20 12.25 3.79
N ASN A 92 -8.96 12.01 5.07
CA ASN A 92 -7.64 11.61 5.55
C ASN A 92 -7.20 10.28 4.92
N LEU A 93 -5.89 10.10 4.73
CA LEU A 93 -5.30 8.94 4.06
C LEU A 93 -5.93 8.69 2.68
N PHE A 94 -5.93 9.74 1.85
CA PHE A 94 -6.67 9.77 0.59
C PHE A 94 -6.26 8.63 -0.35
N LEU A 95 -4.96 8.33 -0.46
CA LEU A 95 -4.44 7.27 -1.34
C LEU A 95 -5.16 5.93 -1.13
N HIS A 96 -5.39 5.54 0.12
CA HIS A 96 -6.07 4.29 0.44
C HIS A 96 -7.59 4.43 0.42
N SER A 97 -8.11 5.62 0.76
CA SER A 97 -9.53 5.92 0.67
C SER A 97 -10.08 5.91 -0.76
N LEU A 98 -9.21 6.03 -1.78
CA LEU A 98 -9.55 5.86 -3.19
C LEU A 98 -10.10 4.47 -3.55
N PHE A 99 -9.84 3.45 -2.72
CA PHE A 99 -10.19 2.06 -3.00
C PHE A 99 -11.00 1.46 -1.86
N SER A 100 -12.16 0.89 -2.17
CA SER A 100 -13.03 0.25 -1.19
C SER A 100 -12.58 -1.17 -0.87
N GLN A 101 -11.92 -1.81 -1.84
CA GLN A 101 -11.38 -3.16 -1.72
C GLN A 101 -10.07 -3.26 -2.51
N VAL A 102 -9.08 -3.93 -1.93
CA VAL A 102 -7.85 -4.36 -2.60
C VAL A 102 -7.75 -5.87 -2.47
N GLY A 103 -7.93 -6.56 -3.60
CA GLY A 103 -7.81 -8.01 -3.71
C GLY A 103 -6.45 -8.41 -4.25
N VAL A 104 -5.82 -9.42 -3.63
CA VAL A 104 -4.57 -10.02 -4.09
C VAL A 104 -4.79 -11.51 -4.34
N SER A 105 -4.38 -12.00 -5.51
CA SER A 105 -4.37 -13.42 -5.84
C SER A 105 -2.97 -13.88 -6.24
N LEU A 106 -2.60 -15.08 -5.80
CA LEU A 106 -1.37 -15.77 -6.17
C LEU A 106 -1.71 -17.03 -6.95
N ASN A 107 -1.19 -17.18 -8.18
CA ASN A 107 -1.52 -18.29 -9.10
C ASN A 107 -3.04 -18.54 -9.16
N ASP A 108 -3.81 -17.48 -9.43
CA ASP A 108 -5.28 -17.46 -9.49
C ASP A 108 -6.03 -17.80 -8.18
N ARG A 109 -5.32 -18.06 -7.09
CA ARG A 109 -5.91 -18.23 -5.78
C ARG A 109 -5.96 -16.91 -5.03
N ILE A 110 -7.16 -16.42 -4.74
CA ILE A 110 -7.35 -15.23 -3.91
C ILE A 110 -6.85 -15.54 -2.49
N ILE A 111 -5.95 -14.70 -1.98
CA ILE A 111 -5.38 -14.81 -0.63
C ILE A 111 -5.91 -13.72 0.31
N SER A 112 -6.39 -12.61 -0.24
CA SER A 112 -6.98 -11.49 0.50
C SER A 112 -8.46 -11.71 0.82
N SER A 113 -8.95 -11.13 1.92
CA SER A 113 -10.38 -11.09 2.19
C SER A 113 -11.13 -10.17 1.20
N ALA A 114 -12.20 -10.66 0.59
CA ALA A 114 -13.07 -9.84 -0.26
C ALA A 114 -14.04 -9.01 0.60
N SER A 115 -13.54 -7.91 1.19
CA SER A 115 -14.33 -6.99 2.01
C SER A 115 -14.18 -5.55 1.52
N ASN A 116 -15.28 -4.78 1.58
CA ASN A 116 -15.31 -3.36 1.23
C ASN A 116 -14.79 -2.46 2.38
N THR A 117 -13.95 -3.01 3.25
CA THR A 117 -13.45 -2.37 4.47
C THR A 117 -11.96 -2.04 4.40
N TYR A 118 -11.34 -2.17 3.22
CA TYR A 118 -9.94 -1.83 3.00
C TYR A 118 -9.55 -0.44 3.55
N PRO A 119 -10.29 0.65 3.26
CA PRO A 119 -9.84 1.97 3.70
C PRO A 119 -9.88 2.14 5.22
N TYR A 120 -10.82 1.47 5.91
CA TYR A 120 -10.86 1.45 7.37
C TYR A 120 -9.68 0.69 7.95
N ARG A 121 -9.36 -0.48 7.37
CA ARG A 121 -8.18 -1.26 7.77
C ARG A 121 -6.92 -0.44 7.61
N ALA A 122 -6.72 0.18 6.45
CA ALA A 122 -5.57 1.03 6.17
C ALA A 122 -5.46 2.16 7.20
N TYR A 123 -6.55 2.89 7.42
CA TYR A 123 -6.58 4.00 8.38
C TYR A 123 -6.24 3.57 9.81
N LEU A 124 -6.81 2.47 10.29
CA LEU A 124 -6.52 1.95 11.64
C LEU A 124 -5.09 1.46 11.77
N GLU A 125 -4.55 0.74 10.78
CA GLU A 125 -3.16 0.30 10.78
C GLU A 125 -2.20 1.50 10.76
N THR A 126 -2.48 2.53 9.96
CA THR A 126 -1.70 3.78 9.94
C THR A 126 -1.71 4.47 11.31
N LEU A 127 -2.87 4.51 11.98
CA LEU A 127 -3.00 5.10 13.31
C LEU A 127 -2.32 4.30 14.40
N LEU A 128 -2.36 2.97 14.36
CA LEU A 128 -1.87 2.11 15.43
C LEU A 128 -0.39 1.74 15.28
N ASN A 129 0.09 1.53 14.06
CA ASN A 129 1.42 0.97 13.82
C ASN A 129 2.52 2.02 13.59
N TYR A 130 2.17 3.22 13.13
CA TYR A 130 3.17 4.25 12.83
C TYR A 130 3.41 5.20 14.00
N GLY A 131 4.69 5.51 14.24
CA GLY A 131 5.12 6.54 15.19
C GLY A 131 4.76 7.96 14.73
N GLU A 132 4.92 8.93 15.64
CA GLU A 132 4.59 10.33 15.37
C GLU A 132 5.45 10.94 14.25
N ASP A 133 6.73 10.56 14.17
CA ASP A 133 7.64 11.07 13.14
C ASP A 133 7.22 10.63 11.74
N ALA A 134 6.84 9.36 11.56
CA ALA A 134 6.35 8.85 10.28
C ALA A 134 5.02 9.51 9.89
N LYS A 135 4.12 9.75 10.86
CA LYS A 135 2.85 10.46 10.67
C LYS A 135 3.02 11.93 10.26
N LYS A 136 4.15 12.56 10.61
CA LYS A 136 4.47 13.94 10.24
C LYS A 136 5.31 14.05 8.96
N SER A 137 5.93 12.96 8.51
CA SER A 137 6.83 12.93 7.35
C SER A 137 6.31 11.97 6.28
N LEU A 138 6.72 10.70 6.30
CA LEU A 138 6.44 9.67 5.30
C LEU A 138 4.95 9.62 4.87
N LEU A 139 4.04 9.60 5.84
CA LEU A 139 2.61 9.39 5.56
C LEU A 139 1.94 10.61 4.86
N SER A 140 2.62 11.76 4.80
CA SER A 140 2.15 12.88 3.97
C SER A 140 2.12 12.53 2.47
N CYS A 141 2.95 11.58 2.01
CA CYS A 141 2.91 11.04 0.64
C CYS A 141 1.62 10.27 0.32
N GLU A 142 0.89 9.82 1.35
CA GLU A 142 -0.39 9.12 1.23
C GLU A 142 -1.58 10.06 1.53
N ALA A 143 -1.30 11.36 1.64
CA ALA A 143 -2.21 12.41 2.10
C ALA A 143 -2.76 12.17 3.52
N PHE A 144 -1.97 11.56 4.39
CA PHE A 144 -2.28 11.47 5.81
C PHE A 144 -1.85 12.73 6.55
N PHE A 145 -2.79 13.33 7.26
CA PHE A 145 -2.53 14.42 8.20
C PHE A 145 -3.37 14.17 9.45
N LYS A 146 -2.73 14.00 10.61
CA LYS A 146 -3.44 13.68 11.85
C LYS A 146 -4.45 14.78 12.19
N ASP A 147 -5.73 14.43 12.27
CA ASP A 147 -6.80 15.37 12.62
C ASP A 147 -6.80 15.63 14.13
N ASP A 148 -6.85 16.90 14.52
CA ASP A 148 -7.03 17.36 15.91
C ASP A 148 -8.50 17.65 16.24
N LYS A 149 -9.30 17.99 15.23
CA LYS A 149 -10.74 18.27 15.34
C LYS A 149 -11.54 17.50 14.27
N PRO A 150 -11.75 16.17 14.46
CA PRO A 150 -12.31 15.31 13.41
C PRO A 150 -13.78 15.58 13.08
N TYR A 151 -14.51 16.31 13.94
CA TYR A 151 -15.91 16.69 13.73
C TYR A 151 -16.09 17.86 12.75
N GLN A 152 -15.00 18.52 12.37
CA GLN A 152 -15.05 19.65 11.47
C GLN A 152 -14.89 19.20 10.02
N VAL A 153 -15.91 19.49 9.22
CA VAL A 153 -16.03 18.99 7.84
C VAL A 153 -15.94 20.07 6.78
N ASP A 154 -15.94 21.35 7.18
CA ASP A 154 -15.77 22.49 6.28
C ASP A 154 -14.28 22.81 6.09
N PRO A 155 -13.70 22.60 4.89
CA PRO A 155 -12.30 22.93 4.64
C PRO A 155 -12.02 24.43 4.46
N VAL A 156 -13.05 25.25 4.20
CA VAL A 156 -12.92 26.69 3.90
C VAL A 156 -13.23 27.56 5.12
N SER A 157 -13.90 27.01 6.13
CA SER A 157 -14.13 27.69 7.41
C SER A 157 -12.83 28.18 8.07
N GLU A 158 -12.86 29.38 8.66
CA GLU A 158 -11.74 29.91 9.45
C GLU A 158 -11.38 28.99 10.61
N GLU A 159 -12.38 28.34 11.18
CA GLU A 159 -12.22 27.42 12.30
C GLU A 159 -11.62 26.07 11.87
N ALA A 160 -11.50 25.81 10.55
CA ALA A 160 -11.17 24.49 10.02
C ALA A 160 -9.89 23.90 10.60
N CYS A 161 -9.98 22.62 10.94
CA CYS A 161 -8.87 21.78 11.37
C CYS A 161 -7.68 21.93 10.40
N GLU A 162 -6.47 22.14 10.92
CA GLU A 162 -5.30 22.44 10.08
C GLU A 162 -4.99 21.34 9.07
N SER A 163 -5.19 20.09 9.48
CA SER A 163 -5.01 18.91 8.64
C SER A 163 -5.98 18.89 7.45
N LEU A 164 -7.25 19.26 7.66
CA LEU A 164 -8.25 19.37 6.60
C LEU A 164 -7.90 20.52 5.64
N LYS A 165 -7.48 21.68 6.16
CA LYS A 165 -7.01 22.81 5.33
C LYS A 165 -5.81 22.42 4.46
N LYS A 166 -4.85 21.66 5.00
CA LYS A 166 -3.70 21.15 4.22
C LYS A 166 -4.17 20.23 3.10
N ARG A 167 -5.04 19.26 3.40
CA ARG A 167 -5.62 18.35 2.40
C ARG A 167 -6.38 19.08 1.30
N TYR A 168 -7.16 20.09 1.67
CA TYR A 168 -7.86 20.97 0.73
C TYR A 168 -6.90 21.69 -0.22
N GLN A 169 -5.86 22.34 0.32
CA GLN A 169 -4.88 23.11 -0.48
C GLN A 169 -4.14 22.27 -1.51
N LEU A 170 -3.93 20.98 -1.25
CA LEU A 170 -3.25 20.06 -2.17
C LEU A 170 -4.04 19.83 -3.47
N MET A 171 -5.38 19.96 -3.43
CA MET A 171 -6.27 19.59 -4.54
C MET A 171 -7.25 20.70 -4.98
N ALA A 172 -7.20 21.86 -4.33
CA ALA A 172 -7.98 23.03 -4.70
C ALA A 172 -7.81 23.36 -6.20
N ASN A 173 -8.88 23.87 -6.82
CA ASN A 173 -8.90 24.24 -8.24
C ASN A 173 -8.57 23.08 -9.18
N SER A 174 -8.98 21.86 -8.82
CA SER A 174 -8.71 20.62 -9.57
C SER A 174 -7.22 20.34 -9.79
N ARG A 175 -6.35 20.75 -8.86
CA ARG A 175 -4.94 20.35 -8.89
C ARG A 175 -4.80 18.84 -8.73
N THR A 176 -3.91 18.28 -9.54
CA THR A 176 -3.55 16.86 -9.43
C THR A 176 -2.62 16.66 -8.26
N LEU A 177 -3.02 15.79 -7.34
CA LEU A 177 -2.19 15.33 -6.24
C LEU A 177 -1.50 14.03 -6.64
N ASP A 178 -0.18 14.01 -6.46
CA ASP A 178 0.69 12.87 -6.68
C ASP A 178 0.93 12.16 -5.33
N MET A 179 0.63 10.86 -5.26
CA MET A 179 0.67 10.08 -4.03
C MET A 179 1.36 8.75 -4.25
N ILE A 180 2.12 8.31 -3.25
CA ILE A 180 2.78 7.01 -3.25
C ILE A 180 2.76 6.44 -1.83
N GLY A 181 2.53 5.13 -1.72
CA GLY A 181 2.39 4.45 -0.44
C GLY A 181 2.39 2.94 -0.56
N GLN A 182 2.45 2.24 0.56
CA GLN A 182 2.43 0.78 0.60
C GLN A 182 0.99 0.26 0.65
N LEU A 183 0.69 -0.88 0.02
CA LEU A 183 -0.64 -1.49 0.13
C LEU A 183 -0.85 -2.12 1.52
N HIS A 184 -2.00 -1.84 2.13
CA HIS A 184 -2.43 -2.42 3.41
C HIS A 184 -3.05 -3.82 3.22
N CYS A 185 -2.26 -4.72 2.65
CA CYS A 185 -2.60 -6.13 2.47
C CYS A 185 -1.59 -6.99 3.23
N ASP A 186 -2.04 -8.09 3.85
CA ASP A 186 -1.19 -8.92 4.72
C ASP A 186 0.12 -9.37 4.06
N ILE A 187 0.07 -9.68 2.75
CA ILE A 187 1.24 -10.14 1.99
C ILE A 187 2.27 -9.03 1.73
N PHE A 188 1.87 -7.75 1.78
CA PHE A 188 2.75 -6.59 1.68
C PHE A 188 3.34 -6.20 3.04
N GLN A 189 2.74 -6.66 4.15
CA GLN A 189 3.16 -6.29 5.51
C GLN A 189 4.09 -7.31 6.17
N GLN A 190 4.54 -8.31 5.43
CA GLN A 190 5.39 -9.38 5.93
C GLN A 190 6.79 -9.30 5.31
N ASN A 191 7.82 -9.45 6.15
CA ASN A 191 9.22 -9.22 5.78
C ASN A 191 9.90 -10.39 5.02
N ARG A 192 9.13 -11.37 4.52
CA ARG A 192 9.67 -12.51 3.76
C ARG A 192 9.49 -12.27 2.27
N LEU A 193 10.58 -12.51 1.54
CA LEU A 193 10.56 -12.49 0.09
C LEU A 193 9.59 -13.55 -0.46
N MET A 194 8.77 -13.14 -1.42
CA MET A 194 7.95 -14.07 -2.18
C MET A 194 8.83 -14.79 -3.20
N LEU A 195 8.69 -16.10 -3.25
CA LEU A 195 9.44 -16.94 -4.19
C LEU A 195 9.11 -16.57 -5.64
N ASN A 196 10.06 -16.84 -6.53
CA ASN A 196 9.84 -16.76 -7.96
C ASN A 196 8.83 -17.82 -8.43
N LEU A 197 8.38 -17.73 -9.70
CA LEU A 197 7.39 -18.65 -10.29
C LEU A 197 5.99 -18.59 -9.66
N VAL A 198 5.70 -17.51 -8.93
CA VAL A 198 4.37 -17.19 -8.41
C VAL A 198 3.85 -15.97 -9.13
N GLU A 199 2.77 -16.14 -9.89
CA GLU A 199 2.05 -15.06 -10.52
C GLU A 199 1.21 -14.31 -9.47
N MET A 200 1.25 -12.99 -9.51
CA MET A 200 0.46 -12.14 -8.62
C MET A 200 -0.46 -11.23 -9.44
N LYS A 201 -1.75 -11.20 -9.07
CA LYS A 201 -2.70 -10.20 -9.57
C LYS A 201 -3.22 -9.37 -8.43
N ILE A 202 -3.35 -8.07 -8.65
CA ILE A 202 -3.93 -7.13 -7.70
C ILE A 202 -5.12 -6.47 -8.38
N LYS A 203 -6.27 -6.50 -7.73
CA LYS A 203 -7.51 -5.88 -8.21
C LYS A 203 -8.00 -4.89 -7.17
N MET A 204 -8.05 -3.62 -7.53
CA MET A 204 -8.46 -2.53 -6.65
C MET A 204 -9.81 -1.98 -7.11
N ILE A 205 -10.83 -2.11 -6.27
CA ILE A 205 -12.17 -1.58 -6.53
C ILE A 205 -12.22 -0.13 -6.03
N ARG A 206 -12.69 0.79 -6.88
CA ARG A 206 -12.78 2.22 -6.55
C ARG A 206 -13.78 2.45 -5.40
N SER A 207 -13.47 3.39 -4.53
CA SER A 207 -14.44 3.93 -3.57
C SER A 207 -15.42 4.87 -4.26
N LYS A 208 -16.61 5.04 -3.68
CA LYS A 208 -17.54 6.08 -4.11
C LYS A 208 -16.96 7.47 -3.74
N PRO A 209 -17.17 8.52 -4.56
CA PRO A 209 -16.71 9.87 -4.25
C PRO A 209 -17.12 10.35 -2.85
N ASN A 210 -18.36 10.09 -2.43
CA ASN A 210 -18.88 10.48 -1.11
C ASN A 210 -18.16 9.83 0.07
N PHE A 211 -17.40 8.75 -0.16
CA PHE A 211 -16.58 8.13 0.87
C PHE A 211 -15.20 8.79 0.96
N CYS A 212 -14.60 9.14 -0.18
CA CYS A 212 -13.23 9.66 -0.23
C CYS A 212 -13.14 11.18 -0.23
N LEU A 213 -14.27 11.89 -0.30
CA LEU A 213 -14.36 13.35 -0.28
C LEU A 213 -15.22 13.84 0.88
N LEU A 214 -14.85 14.99 1.44
CA LEU A 214 -15.63 15.79 2.37
C LEU A 214 -16.03 17.07 1.66
N SER A 215 -17.33 17.38 1.66
CA SER A 215 -17.85 18.65 1.17
C SER A 215 -18.99 19.14 2.06
N THR A 216 -19.15 20.47 2.15
CA THR A 216 -20.24 21.10 2.91
C THR A 216 -21.39 21.57 2.06
N ASN A 217 -21.22 21.58 0.74
CA ASN A 217 -22.31 21.86 -0.19
C ASN A 217 -22.97 20.57 -0.70
N ASN A 218 -24.17 20.73 -1.26
CA ASN A 218 -24.93 19.64 -1.88
C ASN A 218 -24.50 19.36 -3.33
N SER A 219 -23.28 19.75 -3.71
CA SER A 219 -22.73 19.52 -5.04
C SER A 219 -22.22 18.09 -5.17
N GLU A 220 -22.36 17.50 -6.36
CA GLU A 220 -21.77 16.20 -6.66
C GLU A 220 -20.37 16.37 -7.26
N TYR A 221 -19.43 15.56 -6.77
CA TYR A 221 -18.04 15.57 -7.20
C TYR A 221 -17.61 14.21 -7.72
N ASN A 222 -16.53 14.21 -8.49
CA ASN A 222 -15.87 13.01 -8.95
C ASN A 222 -14.37 13.05 -8.63
N VAL A 223 -13.77 11.86 -8.51
CA VAL A 223 -12.33 11.68 -8.35
C VAL A 223 -11.79 10.99 -9.60
N VAL A 224 -11.06 11.76 -10.40
CA VAL A 224 -10.45 11.29 -11.64
C VAL A 224 -9.04 10.79 -11.35
N LEU A 225 -8.76 9.53 -11.71
CA LEU A 225 -7.39 9.02 -11.74
C LEU A 225 -6.73 9.40 -13.06
N GLU A 226 -5.63 10.14 -12.98
CA GLU A 226 -4.82 10.49 -14.14
C GLU A 226 -3.70 9.48 -14.38
N HIS A 227 -3.19 8.88 -13.30
CA HIS A 227 -2.12 7.88 -13.35
C HIS A 227 -2.30 6.85 -12.23
N ALA A 228 -1.95 5.61 -12.51
CA ALA A 228 -1.74 4.59 -11.50
C ALA A 228 -0.58 3.70 -11.95
N SER A 229 0.35 3.38 -11.06
CA SER A 229 1.40 2.40 -11.31
C SER A 229 1.82 1.72 -10.01
N LEU A 230 2.28 0.48 -10.13
CA LEU A 230 2.77 -0.33 -9.01
C LEU A 230 4.27 -0.55 -9.16
N PHE A 231 5.05 -0.03 -8.21
CA PHE A 231 6.47 -0.26 -8.09
C PHE A 231 6.70 -1.53 -7.26
N VAL A 232 7.13 -2.60 -7.91
CA VAL A 232 7.43 -3.87 -7.25
C VAL A 232 8.93 -4.04 -7.14
N ARG A 233 9.43 -4.27 -5.92
CA ARG A 233 10.84 -4.57 -5.73
C ARG A 233 11.12 -6.03 -6.04
N LYS A 234 12.00 -6.24 -7.02
CA LYS A 234 12.53 -7.55 -7.40
C LYS A 234 13.92 -7.73 -6.82
N VAL A 235 14.18 -8.93 -6.29
CA VAL A 235 15.42 -9.25 -5.60
C VAL A 235 16.05 -10.50 -6.22
N LYS A 236 17.29 -10.38 -6.68
CA LYS A 236 18.09 -11.53 -7.10
C LYS A 236 18.77 -12.15 -5.89
N VAL A 237 18.45 -13.41 -5.63
CA VAL A 237 19.06 -14.20 -4.56
C VAL A 237 20.16 -15.10 -5.10
N SER A 238 21.12 -15.44 -4.25
CA SER A 238 22.23 -16.31 -4.63
C SER A 238 21.74 -17.70 -5.04
N PRO A 239 22.43 -18.38 -5.98
CA PRO A 239 22.02 -19.70 -6.46
C PRO A 239 21.92 -20.76 -5.35
N GLY A 240 22.75 -20.65 -4.31
CA GLY A 240 22.70 -21.56 -3.16
C GLY A 240 21.37 -21.50 -2.42
N VAL A 241 20.82 -20.30 -2.25
CA VAL A 241 19.52 -20.09 -1.58
C VAL A 241 18.37 -20.59 -2.45
N SER A 242 18.35 -20.22 -3.73
CA SER A 242 17.29 -20.66 -4.64
C SER A 242 17.24 -22.18 -4.80
N LEU A 243 18.41 -22.83 -4.92
CA LEU A 243 18.52 -24.30 -4.93
C LEU A 243 18.12 -24.92 -3.59
N GLY A 244 18.49 -24.28 -2.47
CA GLY A 244 18.10 -24.71 -1.12
C GLY A 244 16.59 -24.75 -0.95
N HIS A 245 15.90 -23.66 -1.34
CA HIS A 245 14.43 -23.61 -1.36
C HIS A 245 13.86 -24.71 -2.27
N ALA A 246 14.33 -24.83 -3.52
CA ALA A 246 13.85 -25.85 -4.45
C ALA A 246 13.98 -27.29 -3.89
N LYS A 247 15.08 -27.60 -3.18
CA LYS A 247 15.26 -28.89 -2.49
C LYS A 247 14.28 -29.07 -1.32
N ALA A 248 14.09 -28.04 -0.50
CA ALA A 248 13.14 -28.09 0.63
C ALA A 248 11.71 -28.38 0.15
N TRP A 249 11.27 -27.74 -0.94
CA TRP A 249 9.96 -27.97 -1.53
C TRP A 249 9.77 -29.38 -2.09
N LYS A 250 10.82 -29.96 -2.70
CA LYS A 250 10.78 -31.38 -3.15
C LYS A 250 10.53 -32.32 -1.97
N LYS A 251 11.19 -32.08 -0.83
CA LYS A 251 11.01 -32.90 0.39
C LYS A 251 9.61 -32.74 0.98
N LEU A 252 9.07 -31.51 1.02
CA LEU A 252 7.71 -31.25 1.51
C LEU A 252 6.65 -31.91 0.62
N ARG A 253 6.82 -31.87 -0.72
CA ARG A 253 5.89 -32.51 -1.65
C ARG A 253 5.82 -34.03 -1.47
N GLN A 254 6.92 -34.67 -1.08
CA GLN A 254 6.96 -36.11 -0.79
C GLN A 254 6.23 -36.49 0.51
N ASN A 255 5.96 -35.53 1.40
CA ASN A 255 5.25 -35.78 2.66
C ASN A 255 3.75 -35.45 2.58
N ILE A 256 3.30 -34.83 1.48
CA ILE A 256 1.90 -34.42 1.27
C ILE A 256 1.20 -35.34 0.24
N LEU A 257 1.96 -36.18 -0.46
CA LEU A 257 1.50 -37.29 -1.30
C LEU A 257 1.69 -38.61 -0.56
#